data_AF-A0A2N0QH40-F1
#
_entry.id   AF-A0A2N0QH40-F1
#
_cell.length_a   1.000
_cell.length_b   1.000
_cell.length_c   1.000
_cell.angle_alpha   90.00
_cell.angle_beta   90.00
_cell.angle_gamma   90.00
#
_symmetry.space_group_name_H-M   'P 1'
#
loop_
_entity.id
_entity.type
_entity.pdbx_description
1 polymer ?
#
loop_
_entity_poly.entity_id
_entity_poly.type
_entity_poly.pdbx_seq_one_letter_code
_entity_poly.pdbx_strand_id
1 'polypeptide(L)'
;MRHFDVQLIGGLVLTEGNISEMATGEGKTLVASLPSYVRALEGKGVHVITVNDYLAKRDYELIGQIHRFLGLTVGLNVPMMEPSKKKRAYNADITYGVGTEFGFDYLRDNMARSMEDKVQRPYHFAIIDEVDSVLIDEAKTPLIIAGKMSSNEDLHRIAARLAKRF
;
A
#
# COMPACT_ATOMS: atom_id res chain seq x y z
N MET A 1 2.90 6.88 -25.41
CA MET A 1 2.05 8.09 -25.37
C MET A 1 2.90 9.25 -24.85
N ARG A 2 2.64 10.48 -25.28
CA ARG A 2 3.30 11.69 -24.76
C ARG A 2 2.35 12.39 -23.79
N HIS A 3 2.85 12.86 -22.65
CA HIS A 3 2.06 13.67 -21.72
C HIS A 3 1.60 15.00 -22.36
N PHE A 4 0.38 15.41 -22.06
CA PHE A 4 -0.12 16.75 -22.35
C PHE A 4 0.32 17.75 -21.27
N ASP A 5 0.28 19.05 -21.58
CA ASP A 5 0.72 20.11 -20.67
C ASP A 5 -0.06 20.09 -19.35
N VAL A 6 -1.38 19.85 -19.41
CA VAL A 6 -2.24 19.70 -18.22
C VAL A 6 -1.84 18.50 -17.35
N GLN A 7 -1.32 17.43 -17.96
CA GLN A 7 -0.83 16.26 -17.24
C GLN A 7 0.51 16.54 -16.56
N LEU A 8 1.37 17.38 -17.16
CA LEU A 8 2.60 17.84 -16.52
C LEU A 8 2.30 18.72 -15.30
N ILE A 9 1.30 19.60 -15.40
CA ILE A 9 0.83 20.42 -14.27
C ILE A 9 0.29 19.52 -13.16
N GLY A 10 -0.57 18.55 -13.48
CA GLY A 10 -1.07 17.58 -12.49
C GLY A 10 0.05 16.78 -11.82
N GLY A 11 1.06 16.37 -12.59
CA GLY A 11 2.24 15.68 -12.07
C GLY A 11 3.06 16.55 -11.09
N LEU A 12 3.20 17.85 -11.36
CA LEU A 12 3.85 18.80 -10.47
C LEU A 12 3.06 18.96 -9.16
N VAL A 13 1.74 19.16 -9.24
CA VAL A 13 0.85 19.28 -8.08
C VAL A 13 0.96 18.05 -7.18
N LEU A 14 0.93 16.84 -7.75
CA LEU A 14 1.13 15.60 -7.00
C LEU A 14 2.52 15.50 -6.37
N THR A 15 3.57 15.94 -7.07
CA THR A 15 4.95 15.92 -6.56
C THR A 15 5.10 16.79 -5.31
N GLU A 16 4.34 17.89 -5.21
CA GLU A 16 4.29 18.79 -4.06
C GLU A 16 3.45 18.26 -2.89
N GLY A 17 2.78 17.11 -3.04
CA GLY A 17 1.95 16.50 -2.00
C GLY A 17 0.52 17.04 -1.95
N ASN A 18 0.06 17.70 -3.01
CA ASN A 18 -1.29 18.25 -3.13
C ASN A 18 -2.24 17.29 -3.88
N ILE A 19 -3.55 17.57 -3.82
CA ILE A 19 -4.57 16.86 -4.60
C ILE A 19 -4.66 17.49 -5.98
N SER A 20 -4.44 16.69 -7.04
CA SER A 20 -4.65 17.11 -8.42
C SER A 20 -6.04 16.69 -8.88
N GLU A 21 -7.02 17.59 -8.79
CA GLU A 21 -8.36 17.36 -9.32
C GLU A 21 -8.34 17.40 -10.85
N MET A 22 -8.60 16.24 -11.48
CA MET A 22 -8.64 16.08 -12.93
C MET A 22 -9.91 15.30 -13.29
N ALA A 23 -10.62 15.76 -14.33
CA ALA A 23 -11.82 15.07 -14.80
C ALA A 23 -11.51 13.64 -15.30
N THR A 24 -12.52 12.77 -15.25
CA THR A 24 -12.41 11.42 -15.84
C THR A 24 -12.04 11.52 -17.31
N GLY A 25 -11.01 10.78 -17.72
CA GLY A 25 -10.50 10.80 -19.10
C GLY A 25 -9.27 11.69 -19.30
N GLU A 26 -8.90 12.55 -18.35
CA GLU A 26 -7.69 13.39 -18.42
C GLU A 26 -6.38 12.60 -18.28
N GLY A 27 -6.46 11.29 -18.01
CA GLY A 27 -5.30 10.40 -17.96
C GLY A 27 -4.57 10.38 -16.61
N LYS A 28 -5.30 10.46 -15.48
CA LYS A 28 -4.77 10.34 -14.11
C LYS A 28 -3.73 9.23 -13.95
N THR A 29 -3.99 8.06 -14.52
CA THR A 29 -3.08 6.90 -14.51
C THR A 29 -1.71 7.22 -15.13
N LEU A 30 -1.68 7.93 -16.27
CA LEU A 30 -0.43 8.34 -16.90
C LEU A 30 0.24 9.48 -16.11
N VAL A 31 -0.55 10.39 -15.53
CA VAL A 31 -0.03 11.48 -14.69
C VAL A 31 0.74 10.93 -13.49
N ALA A 32 0.23 9.89 -12.82
CA ALA A 32 0.88 9.26 -11.67
C ALA A 32 2.30 8.75 -11.95
N SER A 33 2.65 8.47 -13.22
CA SER A 33 3.99 8.04 -13.60
C SER A 33 5.08 9.09 -13.32
N LEU A 34 4.74 10.38 -13.39
CA LEU A 34 5.67 11.50 -13.22
C LEU A 34 6.13 11.65 -11.75
N PRO A 35 5.24 11.90 -10.77
CA PRO A 35 5.64 12.02 -9.37
C PRO A 35 6.21 10.71 -8.83
N SER A 36 5.68 9.56 -9.24
CA SER A 36 6.19 8.26 -8.78
C SER A 36 7.63 8.02 -9.24
N TYR A 37 7.98 8.38 -10.47
CA TYR A 37 9.36 8.28 -10.95
C TYR A 37 10.28 9.20 -10.16
N VAL A 38 9.96 10.50 -10.07
CA VAL A 38 10.81 11.50 -9.40
C VAL A 38 11.06 11.13 -7.94
N ARG A 39 10.03 10.71 -7.21
CA ARG A 39 10.15 10.31 -5.80
C ARG A 39 10.85 8.97 -5.61
N ALA A 40 10.70 8.05 -6.55
CA ALA A 40 11.40 6.77 -6.50
C ALA A 40 12.93 6.91 -6.64
N LEU A 41 13.43 7.97 -7.30
CA LEU A 41 14.87 8.26 -7.39
C LEU A 41 15.54 8.51 -6.02
N GLU A 42 14.76 8.81 -4.97
CA GLU A 42 15.29 8.92 -3.61
C GLU A 42 15.67 7.56 -3.00
N GLY A 43 15.27 6.43 -3.62
CA GLY A 43 15.54 5.07 -3.13
C GLY A 43 14.78 4.69 -1.84
N LYS A 44 13.88 5.56 -1.38
CA LYS A 44 13.10 5.39 -0.14
C LYS A 44 11.73 4.76 -0.40
N GLY A 45 11.27 4.78 -1.65
CA GLY A 45 10.06 4.10 -2.07
C GLY A 45 8.83 4.96 -2.31
N VAL A 46 8.01 4.53 -3.26
CA VAL A 46 6.71 5.16 -3.54
C VAL A 46 5.60 4.12 -3.50
N HIS A 47 4.50 4.44 -2.82
CA HIS A 47 3.26 3.67 -2.90
C HIS A 47 2.29 4.34 -3.88
N VAL A 48 1.80 3.59 -4.88
CA VAL A 48 0.71 4.01 -5.76
C VAL A 48 -0.52 3.21 -5.37
N ILE A 49 -1.48 3.88 -4.76
CA ILE A 49 -2.66 3.30 -4.12
C ILE A 49 -3.86 3.45 -5.04
N THR A 50 -4.54 2.33 -5.30
CA THR A 50 -5.79 2.27 -6.06
C THR A 50 -6.92 1.73 -5.19
N VAL A 51 -8.16 1.89 -5.65
CA VAL A 51 -9.38 1.43 -4.93
C VAL A 51 -9.61 -0.09 -5.01
N ASN A 52 -9.07 -0.78 -6.02
CA ASN A 52 -9.21 -2.23 -6.16
C ASN A 52 -8.00 -2.90 -6.82
N ASP A 53 -7.97 -4.23 -6.74
CA ASP A 53 -6.90 -5.11 -7.19
C ASP A 53 -6.76 -5.14 -8.72
N TYR A 54 -7.87 -5.07 -9.44
CA TYR A 54 -7.87 -4.96 -10.90
C TYR A 54 -7.13 -3.71 -11.37
N LEU A 55 -7.45 -2.54 -10.80
CA LEU A 55 -6.79 -1.27 -11.13
C LEU A 55 -5.31 -1.29 -10.72
N ALA A 56 -4.99 -1.81 -9.53
CA ALA A 56 -3.60 -1.96 -9.09
C ALA A 56 -2.78 -2.78 -10.08
N LYS A 57 -3.32 -3.92 -10.52
CA LYS A 57 -2.65 -4.83 -11.46
C LYS A 57 -2.53 -4.20 -12.85
N ARG A 58 -3.59 -3.57 -13.34
CA ARG A 58 -3.59 -2.86 -14.63
C ARG A 58 -2.51 -1.78 -14.66
N ASP A 59 -2.42 -0.96 -13.62
CA ASP A 59 -1.49 0.16 -13.58
C ASP A 59 -0.05 -0.32 -13.38
N TYR A 60 0.15 -1.38 -12.58
CA TYR A 60 1.41 -2.11 -12.48
C TYR A 60 1.89 -2.68 -13.83
N GLU A 61 0.98 -3.18 -14.67
CA GLU A 61 1.29 -3.74 -15.99
C GLU A 61 1.54 -2.63 -17.03
N LEU A 62 0.72 -1.58 -17.05
CA LEU A 62 0.79 -0.50 -18.05
C LEU A 62 1.84 0.55 -17.69
N ILE A 63 1.71 1.20 -16.53
CA ILE A 63 2.61 2.27 -16.11
C ILE A 63 3.93 1.71 -15.62
N GLY A 64 3.91 0.56 -14.95
CA GLY A 64 5.13 -0.10 -14.50
C GLY A 64 6.10 -0.45 -15.63
N GLN A 65 5.66 -0.56 -16.89
CA GLN A 65 6.57 -0.71 -18.05
C GLN A 65 7.44 0.54 -18.26
N ILE A 66 6.89 1.73 -18.05
CA ILE A 66 7.62 3.00 -18.16
C ILE A 66 8.70 3.06 -17.09
N HIS A 67 8.34 2.75 -15.83
CA HIS A 67 9.28 2.75 -14.72
C HIS A 67 10.39 1.71 -14.89
N ARG A 68 10.04 0.49 -15.32
CA ARG A 68 11.02 -0.57 -15.64
C ARG A 68 11.94 -0.18 -16.78
N PHE A 69 11.41 0.44 -17.82
CA PHE A 69 12.21 0.97 -18.93
C PHE A 69 13.22 2.01 -18.47
N LEU A 70 12.84 2.86 -17.50
CA LEU A 70 13.72 3.86 -16.89
C LEU A 70 14.65 3.30 -15.79
N GLY A 71 14.71 1.99 -15.63
CA GLY A 71 15.64 1.31 -14.71
C GLY A 71 15.15 1.13 -13.28
N LEU A 72 13.90 1.48 -12.98
CA LEU A 72 13.31 1.27 -11.64
C LEU A 72 12.67 -0.12 -11.51
N THR A 73 12.72 -0.67 -10.32
CA THR A 73 11.97 -1.87 -9.94
C THR A 73 10.55 -1.50 -9.54
N VAL A 74 9.59 -2.36 -9.90
CA VAL A 74 8.16 -2.14 -9.63
C VAL A 74 7.58 -3.39 -8.98
N GLY A 75 6.86 -3.21 -7.88
CA GLY A 75 6.14 -4.25 -7.14
C GLY A 75 4.63 -4.08 -7.21
N LEU A 76 3.92 -5.19 -6.98
CA LEU A 76 2.46 -5.21 -6.86
C LEU A 76 2.10 -5.80 -5.49
N ASN A 77 1.24 -5.12 -4.73
CA ASN A 77 0.70 -5.56 -3.44
C ASN A 77 -0.82 -5.72 -3.54
N VAL A 78 -1.27 -6.96 -3.64
CA VAL A 78 -2.69 -7.33 -3.70
C VAL A 78 -3.02 -8.36 -2.62
N PRO A 79 -4.30 -8.56 -2.29
CA PRO A 79 -4.73 -9.56 -1.32
C PRO A 79 -4.22 -10.97 -1.64
N MET A 80 -4.12 -11.81 -0.60
CA MET A 80 -3.73 -13.23 -0.71
C MET A 80 -2.31 -13.48 -1.25
N MET A 81 -1.44 -12.47 -1.24
CA MET A 81 -0.02 -12.66 -1.53
C MET A 81 0.72 -13.26 -0.33
N GLU A 82 1.59 -14.23 -0.61
CA GLU A 82 2.56 -14.76 0.35
C GLU A 82 3.43 -13.64 0.96
N PRO A 83 3.77 -13.68 2.26
CA PRO A 83 4.58 -12.65 2.92
C PRO A 83 5.91 -12.38 2.21
N SER A 84 6.56 -13.42 1.68
CA SER A 84 7.81 -13.27 0.92
C SER A 84 7.64 -12.50 -0.39
N LYS A 85 6.49 -12.63 -1.06
CA LYS A 85 6.15 -11.86 -2.27
C LYS A 85 5.82 -10.42 -1.91
N LYS A 86 5.10 -10.18 -0.81
CA LYS A 86 4.81 -8.83 -0.29
C LYS A 86 6.11 -8.09 0.05
N LYS A 87 7.02 -8.73 0.77
CA LYS A 87 8.32 -8.15 1.11
C LYS A 87 9.12 -7.77 -0.14
N ARG A 88 9.11 -8.60 -1.19
CA ARG A 88 9.71 -8.23 -2.49
C ARG A 88 9.00 -7.05 -3.16
N ALA A 89 7.67 -6.99 -3.09
CA ALA A 89 6.91 -5.89 -3.67
C ALA A 89 7.18 -4.55 -2.96
N TYR A 90 7.28 -4.55 -1.64
CA TYR A 90 7.64 -3.37 -0.84
C TYR A 90 9.10 -2.93 -1.00
N ASN A 91 10.00 -3.86 -1.31
CA ASN A 91 11.41 -3.56 -1.59
C ASN A 91 11.65 -3.00 -2.99
N ALA A 92 10.65 -2.98 -3.87
CA ALA A 92 10.75 -2.33 -5.17
C ALA A 92 10.84 -0.80 -5.01
N ASP A 93 11.31 -0.07 -6.02
CA ASP A 93 11.35 1.40 -5.97
C ASP A 93 9.94 1.99 -5.93
N ILE A 94 8.99 1.36 -6.64
CA ILE A 94 7.58 1.73 -6.68
C ILE A 94 6.71 0.51 -6.39
N THR A 95 5.74 0.63 -5.50
CA THR A 95 4.80 -0.44 -5.15
C THR A 95 3.37 0.00 -5.49
N TYR A 96 2.73 -0.66 -6.45
CA TYR A 96 1.30 -0.50 -6.73
C TYR A 96 0.49 -1.39 -5.80
N GLY A 97 -0.68 -0.96 -5.34
CA GLY A 97 -1.53 -1.83 -4.54
C GLY A 97 -2.84 -1.21 -4.12
N VAL A 98 -3.63 -2.00 -3.40
CA VAL A 98 -4.94 -1.57 -2.88
C VAL A 98 -4.77 -0.90 -1.53
N GLY A 99 -5.47 0.22 -1.30
CA GLY A 99 -5.36 0.99 -0.05
C GLY A 99 -5.58 0.15 1.21
N THR A 100 -6.63 -0.68 1.21
CA THR A 100 -6.94 -1.61 2.30
C THR A 100 -5.82 -2.62 2.57
N GLU A 101 -5.14 -3.10 1.53
CA GLU A 101 -4.06 -4.07 1.68
C GLU A 101 -2.80 -3.44 2.31
N PHE A 102 -2.46 -2.19 1.94
CA PHE A 102 -1.41 -1.43 2.64
C PHE A 102 -1.72 -1.27 4.13
N GLY A 103 -2.99 -0.99 4.48
CA GLY A 103 -3.41 -0.88 5.86
C GLY A 103 -3.39 -2.21 6.63
N PHE A 104 -3.82 -3.31 6.02
CA PHE A 104 -3.72 -4.63 6.66
C PHE A 104 -2.28 -5.10 6.83
N ASP A 105 -1.39 -4.81 5.88
CA ASP A 105 0.04 -5.09 6.02
C ASP A 105 0.66 -4.28 7.16
N TYR A 106 0.27 -3.00 7.32
CA TYR A 106 0.68 -2.19 8.47
C TYR A 106 0.27 -2.86 9.79
N LEU A 107 -0.99 -3.29 9.90
CA LEU A 107 -1.48 -3.94 11.12
C LEU A 107 -0.75 -5.27 11.39
N ARG A 108 -0.54 -6.09 10.35
CA ARG A 108 0.21 -7.36 10.47
C ARG A 108 1.66 -7.14 10.88
N ASP A 109 2.35 -6.15 10.33
CA ASP A 109 3.73 -5.82 10.69
C ASP A 109 3.86 -5.37 12.16
N ASN A 110 2.84 -4.73 12.72
CA ASN A 110 2.80 -4.35 14.14
C ASN A 110 2.41 -5.50 15.08
N MET A 111 1.96 -6.63 14.54
CA MET A 111 1.72 -7.88 15.28
C MET A 111 2.84 -8.91 15.09
N ALA A 112 3.83 -8.62 14.25
CA ALA A 112 4.94 -9.51 13.95
C ALA A 112 5.81 -9.77 15.19
N ARG A 113 6.29 -11.02 15.35
CA ARG A 113 7.14 -11.42 16.49
C ARG A 113 8.58 -10.97 16.34
N SER A 114 9.04 -10.82 15.10
CA SER A 114 10.40 -10.39 14.77
C SER A 114 10.37 -9.32 13.68
N MET A 115 11.47 -8.57 13.57
CA MET A 115 11.64 -7.59 12.50
C MET A 115 11.78 -8.24 11.12
N GLU A 116 12.22 -9.49 11.07
CA GLU A 116 12.39 -10.26 9.83
C GLU A 116 11.04 -10.63 9.20
N ASP A 117 10.02 -10.80 10.02
CA ASP A 117 8.65 -11.13 9.60
C ASP A 117 7.90 -9.93 9.00
N LYS A 118 8.40 -8.70 9.20
CA LYS A 118 7.80 -7.49 8.63
C LYS A 118 7.96 -7.45 7.11
N VAL A 119 6.91 -7.04 6.41
CA VAL A 119 6.88 -6.94 4.95
C VAL A 119 7.06 -5.52 4.43
N GLN A 120 6.62 -4.51 5.19
CA GLN A 120 6.74 -3.10 4.80
C GLN A 120 8.13 -2.54 5.13
N ARG A 121 8.40 -1.38 4.52
CA ARG A 121 9.56 -0.53 4.78
C ARG A 121 9.07 0.84 5.31
N PRO A 122 9.96 1.75 5.75
CA PRO A 122 9.57 3.08 6.23
C PRO A 122 8.69 3.84 5.21
N TYR A 123 7.67 4.53 5.72
CA TYR A 123 6.76 5.33 4.89
C TYR A 123 7.46 6.57 4.34
N HIS A 124 7.39 6.77 3.03
CA HIS A 124 8.06 7.89 2.38
C HIS A 124 7.11 8.75 1.55
N PHE A 125 6.50 8.18 0.50
CA PHE A 125 5.59 8.92 -0.38
C PHE A 125 4.47 8.00 -0.87
N ALA A 126 3.24 8.54 -0.92
CA ALA A 126 2.07 7.82 -1.41
C ALA A 126 1.26 8.70 -2.36
N ILE A 127 0.84 8.12 -3.48
CA ILE A 127 -0.11 8.69 -4.42
C ILE A 127 -1.39 7.86 -4.31
N ILE A 128 -2.53 8.52 -4.11
CA ILE A 128 -3.82 7.85 -3.95
C ILE A 128 -4.69 8.23 -5.14
N ASP A 129 -5.03 7.24 -5.97
CA ASP A 129 -6.05 7.38 -7.01
C ASP A 129 -7.45 7.32 -6.39
N GLU A 130 -8.37 8.14 -6.89
CA GLU A 130 -9.71 8.37 -6.30
C GLU A 130 -9.64 8.63 -4.79
N VAL A 131 -8.88 9.66 -4.41
CA VAL A 131 -8.59 10.04 -3.02
C VAL A 131 -9.85 10.29 -2.17
N ASP A 132 -10.92 10.77 -2.79
CA ASP A 132 -12.24 10.93 -2.15
C ASP A 132 -12.83 9.59 -1.73
N SER A 133 -12.81 8.60 -2.62
CA SER A 133 -13.28 7.25 -2.33
C SER A 133 -12.48 6.61 -1.19
N VAL A 134 -11.16 6.74 -1.20
CA VAL A 134 -10.28 6.10 -0.21
C VAL A 134 -10.28 6.83 1.14
N LEU A 135 -10.12 8.16 1.16
CA LEU A 135 -9.94 8.91 2.40
C LEU A 135 -11.23 9.45 3.01
N ILE A 136 -12.33 9.53 2.25
CA ILE A 136 -13.62 10.02 2.75
C ILE A 136 -14.63 8.88 2.89
N ASP A 137 -14.82 8.09 1.84
CA ASP A 137 -15.87 7.07 1.85
C ASP A 137 -15.46 5.80 2.60
N GLU A 138 -14.29 5.24 2.29
CA GLU A 138 -13.79 4.03 2.95
C GLU A 138 -13.38 4.26 4.40
N ALA A 139 -12.97 5.49 4.75
CA ALA A 139 -12.54 5.88 6.10
C ALA A 139 -13.62 5.70 7.18
N LYS A 140 -14.89 5.47 6.79
CA LYS A 140 -16.01 5.22 7.70
C LYS A 140 -15.90 3.88 8.43
N THR A 141 -15.17 2.91 7.89
CA THR A 141 -15.02 1.57 8.47
C THR A 141 -13.56 1.29 8.83
N PRO A 142 -13.23 1.01 10.10
CA PRO A 142 -11.85 0.73 10.50
C PRO A 142 -11.37 -0.62 9.96
N LEU A 143 -10.06 -0.71 9.69
CA LEU A 143 -9.40 -1.98 9.38
C LEU A 143 -9.16 -2.78 10.67
N ILE A 144 -9.70 -3.99 10.73
CA ILE A 144 -9.64 -4.85 11.93
C ILE A 144 -9.08 -6.22 11.56
N ILE A 145 -8.02 -6.65 12.25
CA ILE A 145 -7.54 -8.04 12.21
C ILE A 145 -8.21 -8.80 13.36
N ALA A 146 -9.11 -9.71 13.02
CA ALA A 146 -9.69 -10.64 13.98
C ALA A 146 -8.84 -11.91 14.06
N GLY A 147 -8.41 -12.28 15.27
CA GLY A 147 -7.75 -13.55 15.54
C GLY A 147 -8.55 -14.36 16.55
N LYS A 148 -8.75 -15.65 16.31
CA LYS A 148 -9.24 -16.56 17.35
C LYS A 148 -8.10 -16.80 18.33
N MET A 149 -8.19 -16.25 19.53
CA MET A 149 -7.33 -16.71 20.62
C MET A 149 -7.78 -18.12 20.99
N SER A 150 -6.90 -19.10 20.91
CA SER A 150 -7.14 -20.39 21.55
C SER A 150 -7.20 -20.15 23.05
N SER A 151 -8.40 -20.16 23.63
CA SER A 151 -8.55 -20.16 25.08
C SER A 151 -7.90 -21.43 25.60
N ASN A 152 -6.82 -21.28 26.37
CA ASN A 152 -6.22 -22.42 27.03
C ASN A 152 -7.06 -22.73 28.28
N GLU A 153 -8.13 -23.51 28.07
CA GLU A 153 -9.07 -23.92 29.13
C GLU A 153 -8.33 -24.59 30.30
N ASP A 154 -7.25 -25.33 30.01
CA ASP A 154 -6.37 -25.89 31.03
C ASP A 154 -5.67 -24.81 31.85
N LEU A 155 -5.18 -23.74 31.23
CA LEU A 155 -4.57 -22.61 31.94
C LEU A 155 -5.57 -21.92 32.87
N HIS A 156 -6.81 -21.72 32.40
CA HIS A 156 -7.89 -21.16 33.22
C HIS A 156 -8.20 -22.07 34.42
N ARG A 157 -8.28 -23.39 34.19
CA ARG A 157 -8.53 -24.39 35.23
C ARG A 157 -7.39 -24.47 36.25
N ILE A 158 -6.14 -24.43 35.79
CA ILE A 158 -4.95 -24.42 36.65
C ILE A 158 -4.92 -23.16 37.51
N ALA A 159 -5.10 -21.99 36.91
CA ALA A 159 -5.13 -20.71 37.63
C ALA A 159 -6.25 -20.69 38.69
N ALA A 160 -7.45 -21.16 38.35
CA ALA A 160 -8.57 -21.26 39.28
C ALA A 160 -8.29 -22.21 40.45
N ARG A 161 -7.62 -23.34 40.20
CA ARG A 161 -7.19 -24.28 41.27
C ARG A 161 -6.11 -23.68 42.16
N LEU A 162 -5.16 -22.95 41.58
CA LEU A 162 -4.08 -22.29 42.32
C LEU A 162 -4.64 -21.20 43.25
N ALA A 163 -5.54 -20.36 42.74
CA ALA A 163 -6.17 -19.28 43.50
C ALA A 163 -6.98 -19.79 44.70
N LYS A 164 -7.60 -20.98 44.61
CA LYS A 164 -8.33 -21.61 45.73
C LYS A 164 -7.45 -22.18 46.85
N ARG A 165 -6.13 -22.30 46.62
CA ARG A 165 -5.18 -22.81 47.62
C ARG A 165 -4.55 -21.69 48.47
N PHE A 166 -4.74 -20.43 48.06
CA PHE A 166 -4.48 -19.25 48.87
C PHE A 166 -5.76 -18.83 49.58
#